data_AF-A0A918KGW7-F1
#
_entry.id   AF-A0A918KGW7-F1
#
_cell.length_a   1.000
_cell.length_b   1.000
_cell.length_c   1.000
_cell.angle_alpha   90.00
_cell.angle_beta   90.00
_cell.angle_gamma   90.00
#
_symmetry.space_group_name_H-M   'P 1'
#
loop_
_entity.id
_entity.type
_entity.pdbx_description
1 polymer ?
#
loop_
_entity_poly.entity_id
_entity_poly.type
_entity_poly.pdbx_seq_one_letter_code
_entity_poly.pdbx_strand_id
1 'polypeptide(L)'
;MRVRPETSTPTWPTPPEGSWTADDLDRLPNLPPHTELIDGSLVFVSPQTLFHSRAVTFFERRLESLAPEELEVIREFTIDIDRQNRP
;
A
#
# COMPACT_ATOMS: atom_id res chain seq x y z
N MET A 1 6.90 0.72 34.98
CA MET A 1 8.08 0.25 34.22
C MET A 1 7.86 0.60 32.75
N ARG A 2 8.55 1.61 32.20
CA ARG A 2 8.46 1.91 30.76
C ARG A 2 9.43 0.99 30.04
N VAL A 3 8.90 -0.03 29.38
CA VAL A 3 9.68 -0.87 28.46
C VAL A 3 10.08 0.03 27.29
N ARG A 4 11.38 0.23 27.08
CA ARG A 4 11.88 0.86 25.85
C ARG A 4 11.61 -0.14 24.72
N PRO A 5 11.03 0.26 23.58
CA PRO A 5 10.94 -0.65 22.45
C PRO A 5 12.36 -1.00 22.05
N GLU A 6 12.65 -2.29 21.95
CA GLU A 6 13.89 -2.75 21.36
C GLU A 6 13.87 -2.27 19.91
N THR A 7 14.72 -1.30 19.58
CA THR A 7 14.86 -0.82 18.22
C THR A 7 15.64 -1.86 17.44
N SER A 8 14.95 -2.94 17.04
CA SER A 8 15.40 -3.76 15.92
C SER A 8 15.56 -2.81 14.74
N THR A 9 16.79 -2.66 14.25
CA THR A 9 17.05 -1.99 12.97
C THR A 9 16.16 -2.64 11.92
N PRO A 10 15.33 -1.87 11.19
CA PRO A 10 14.54 -2.41 10.09
C PRO A 10 15.47 -3.15 9.14
N THR A 11 15.31 -4.47 9.04
CA THR A 11 16.05 -5.24 8.03
C THR A 11 15.29 -5.03 6.73
N TRP A 12 15.88 -4.25 5.82
CA TRP A 12 15.24 -4.02 4.52
C TRP A 12 15.16 -5.34 3.74
N PRO A 13 13.98 -5.69 3.21
CA PRO A 13 13.82 -6.91 2.43
C PRO A 13 14.68 -6.81 1.17
N THR A 14 15.53 -7.81 0.95
CA THR A 14 16.39 -7.90 -0.24
C THR A 14 15.61 -8.66 -1.33
N PRO A 15 15.48 -8.10 -2.55
CA PRO A 15 14.72 -8.77 -3.61
C PRO A 15 15.35 -10.11 -4.00
N PRO A 16 14.53 -11.11 -4.35
CA PRO A 16 15.00 -12.37 -4.90
C PRO A 16 15.62 -12.16 -6.29
N GLU A 17 16.36 -13.17 -6.78
CA GLU A 17 16.84 -13.17 -8.16
C GLU A 17 15.65 -13.10 -9.13
N GLY A 18 15.48 -11.95 -9.81
CA GLY A 18 14.38 -11.72 -10.73
C GLY A 18 13.25 -10.79 -10.25
N SER A 19 13.47 -9.99 -9.19
CA SER A 19 12.54 -8.99 -8.60
C SER A 19 11.37 -9.61 -7.81
N TRP A 20 10.69 -8.79 -6.99
CA TRP A 20 9.54 -9.22 -6.22
C TRP A 20 8.34 -9.52 -7.13
N THR A 21 7.50 -10.46 -6.70
CA THR A 21 6.22 -10.76 -7.31
C THR A 21 5.06 -10.40 -6.39
N ALA A 22 3.84 -10.28 -6.94
CA ALA A 22 2.62 -9.98 -6.20
C ALA A 22 2.37 -10.98 -5.06
N ASP A 23 2.67 -12.26 -5.27
CA ASP A 23 2.55 -13.34 -4.27
C ASP A 23 3.59 -13.24 -3.16
N ASP A 24 4.74 -12.60 -3.41
CA ASP A 24 5.79 -12.46 -2.39
C ASP A 24 5.37 -11.47 -1.30
N LEU A 25 4.54 -10.47 -1.62
CA LEU A 25 4.03 -9.50 -0.65
C LEU A 25 3.28 -10.17 0.51
N ASP A 26 2.52 -11.23 0.24
CA ASP A 26 1.75 -11.95 1.26
C ASP A 26 2.63 -12.79 2.21
N ARG A 27 3.90 -13.03 1.83
CA ARG A 27 4.86 -13.86 2.58
C ARG A 27 5.90 -13.02 3.33
N LEU A 28 6.06 -11.76 2.97
CA LEU A 28 7.06 -10.88 3.55
C LEU A 28 6.67 -10.44 4.97
N PRO A 29 7.48 -10.76 5.99
CA PRO A 29 7.16 -10.38 7.35
C PRO A 29 7.40 -8.87 7.55
N ASN A 30 6.53 -8.24 8.34
CA ASN A 30 6.71 -6.87 8.85
C ASN A 30 6.85 -5.78 7.78
N LEU A 31 6.20 -5.93 6.62
CA LEU A 31 6.10 -4.82 5.67
C LEU A 31 5.31 -3.65 6.28
N PRO A 32 5.71 -2.40 6.03
CA PRO A 32 4.89 -1.24 6.34
C PRO A 32 3.48 -1.38 5.73
N PRO A 33 2.42 -0.88 6.40
CA PRO A 33 1.11 -0.78 5.79
C PRO A 33 1.16 0.01 4.49
N HIS A 34 0.30 -0.34 3.52
CA HIS A 34 0.26 0.27 2.19
C HIS A 34 1.64 0.20 1.48
N THR A 35 2.28 -0.97 1.55
CA THR A 35 3.40 -1.30 0.66
C THR A 35 2.82 -1.73 -0.68
N GLU A 36 3.24 -1.08 -1.74
CA GLU A 36 2.85 -1.35 -3.12
C GLU A 36 3.96 -2.13 -3.84
N LEU A 37 3.58 -2.96 -4.81
CA LEU A 37 4.52 -3.55 -5.76
C LEU A 37 4.36 -2.87 -7.12
N ILE A 38 5.43 -2.25 -7.62
CA ILE A 38 5.45 -1.59 -8.93
C ILE A 38 6.70 -2.05 -9.69
N ASP A 39 6.51 -2.65 -10.87
CA ASP A 39 7.58 -3.19 -11.72
C ASP A 39 8.58 -4.07 -10.94
N GLY A 40 8.07 -4.88 -10.02
CA GLY A 40 8.89 -5.77 -9.17
C GLY A 40 9.64 -5.09 -8.02
N SER A 41 9.37 -3.81 -7.76
CA SER A 41 9.97 -3.02 -6.69
C SER A 41 8.96 -2.72 -5.58
N LEU A 42 9.40 -2.80 -4.32
CA LEU A 42 8.58 -2.40 -3.17
C LEU A 42 8.59 -0.87 -3.04
N VAL A 43 7.39 -0.29 -3.04
CA VAL A 43 7.18 1.15 -2.86
C VAL A 43 6.45 1.35 -1.53
N PHE A 44 7.04 2.17 -0.67
CA PHE A 44 6.47 2.47 0.65
C PHE A 44 5.81 3.83 0.65
N VAL A 45 4.59 3.90 1.18
CA VAL A 45 3.84 5.15 1.29
C VAL A 45 4.59 6.18 2.14
N SER A 46 4.57 7.43 1.72
CA SER A 46 5.06 8.56 2.51
C SER A 46 3.95 9.10 3.43
N PRO A 47 4.29 9.76 4.57
CA PRO A 47 3.29 10.41 5.41
C PRO A 47 2.40 11.35 4.62
N GLN A 48 1.08 11.17 4.72
CA GLN A 48 0.12 11.97 3.97
C GLN A 48 -0.13 13.32 4.62
N THR A 49 -0.15 14.38 3.81
CA THR A 49 -0.45 15.74 4.29
C THR A 49 -1.96 15.93 4.52
N LEU A 50 -2.33 16.94 5.31
CA LEU A 50 -3.74 17.33 5.46
C LEU A 50 -4.37 17.73 4.12
N PHE A 51 -3.59 18.35 3.22
CA PHE A 51 -4.05 18.68 1.88
C PHE A 51 -4.37 17.41 1.06
N HIS A 52 -3.47 16.43 1.08
CA HIS A 52 -3.68 15.15 0.40
C HIS A 52 -4.95 14.45 0.91
N SER A 53 -5.09 14.30 2.23
CA SER A 53 -6.27 13.68 2.83
C SER A 53 -7.58 14.39 2.44
N ARG A 54 -7.60 15.73 2.42
CA ARG A 54 -8.76 16.52 1.99
C ARG A 54 -9.07 16.33 0.50
N ALA A 55 -8.05 16.29 -0.34
CA ALA A 55 -8.23 16.07 -1.78
C ALA A 55 -8.83 14.68 -2.06
N VAL A 56 -8.28 13.63 -1.45
CA VAL A 56 -8.77 12.25 -1.60
C VAL A 56 -10.23 12.14 -1.13
N THR A 57 -10.55 12.65 0.05
CA THR A 57 -11.92 12.64 0.60
C THR A 57 -12.90 13.40 -0.31
N PHE A 58 -12.46 14.51 -0.90
CA PHE A 58 -13.29 15.26 -1.85
C PHE A 58 -13.62 14.42 -3.08
N PHE A 59 -12.63 13.75 -3.68
CA PHE A 59 -12.87 12.94 -4.87
C PHE A 59 -13.71 11.70 -4.58
N GLU A 60 -13.42 10.98 -3.50
CA GLU A 60 -14.19 9.81 -3.03
C GLU A 60 -15.68 10.14 -2.97
N ARG A 61 -16.07 11.17 -2.22
CA ARG A 61 -17.48 11.59 -2.09
C ARG A 61 -18.16 11.97 -3.41
N ARG A 62 -17.41 12.57 -4.34
CA ARG A 62 -17.96 12.98 -5.64
C ARG A 62 -18.15 11.79 -6.57
N LEU A 63 -17.22 10.83 -6.54
CA LEU A 63 -17.35 9.58 -7.28
C LEU A 63 -18.49 8.74 -6.71
N GLU A 64 -18.60 8.61 -5.39
CA GLU A 64 -19.71 7.89 -4.73
C GLU A 64 -21.07 8.46 -5.16
N SER A 65 -21.21 9.79 -5.22
CA SER A 65 -22.47 10.43 -5.63
C SER A 65 -22.87 10.19 -7.09
N LEU A 66 -21.95 9.70 -7.91
CA LEU A 66 -22.13 9.42 -9.33
C LEU A 66 -22.04 7.93 -9.66
N ALA A 67 -21.74 7.08 -8.68
CA ALA A 67 -21.57 5.66 -8.88
C ALA A 67 -22.94 5.00 -9.22
N PRO A 68 -22.99 4.11 -10.22
CA PRO A 68 -24.13 3.21 -10.43
C PRO A 68 -24.43 2.38 -9.17
N GLU A 69 -25.66 1.92 -9.01
CA GLU A 69 -26.09 1.15 -7.82
C GLU A 69 -25.30 -0.17 -7.65
N GLU A 70 -24.78 -0.70 -8.75
CA GLU A 70 -24.02 -1.95 -8.77
C GLU A 70 -22.53 -1.78 -8.46
N LEU A 71 -22.04 -0.54 -8.28
CA LEU A 71 -20.62 -0.24 -8.06
C LEU A 71 -20.39 0.53 -6.76
N GLU A 72 -19.25 0.25 -6.14
CA GLU A 72 -18.76 0.94 -4.94
C GLU A 72 -17.45 1.66 -5.25
N VAL A 73 -17.23 2.82 -4.63
CA VAL A 73 -15.97 3.55 -4.71
C VAL A 73 -15.15 3.20 -3.48
N ILE A 74 -13.99 2.60 -3.71
CA ILE A 74 -13.07 2.19 -2.64
C ILE A 74 -11.71 2.84 -2.92
N ARG A 75 -11.02 3.25 -1.85
CA ARG A 75 -9.64 3.77 -1.90
C ARG A 75 -8.76 3.02 -0.92
N GLU A 76 -7.44 3.18 -1.08
CA GLU A 76 -6.42 2.51 -0.23
C GLU A 76 -6.60 0.97 -0.20
N PHE A 77 -7.01 0.41 -1.33
CA PHE A 77 -7.27 -1.01 -1.53
C PHE A 77 -6.29 -1.59 -2.53
N THR A 78 -5.81 -2.80 -2.25
CA THR A 78 -4.83 -3.48 -3.10
C THR A 78 -5.49 -4.07 -4.35
N ILE A 79 -4.89 -3.84 -5.51
CA ILE A 79 -5.34 -4.39 -6.80
C ILE A 79 -4.23 -5.26 -7.36
N ASP A 80 -4.51 -6.53 -7.57
CA ASP A 80 -3.60 -7.43 -8.28
C ASP A 80 -3.76 -7.24 -9.79
N ILE A 81 -2.77 -6.62 -10.43
CA ILE A 81 -2.78 -6.28 -11.86
C ILE A 81 -2.07 -7.37 -12.65
N ASP A 82 -0.84 -7.67 -12.25
CA ASP A 82 -0.03 -8.73 -12.84
C ASP A 82 1.04 -9.23 -11.85
N ARG A 83 1.85 -10.19 -12.32
CA ARG A 83 2.91 -10.82 -11.52
C ARG A 83 3.83 -9.83 -10.80
N GLN A 84 4.08 -8.65 -11.36
CA GLN A 84 5.04 -7.65 -10.86
C GLN A 84 4.38 -6.33 -10.47
N ASN A 85 3.03 -6.23 -10.51
CA ASN A 85 2.28 -5.02 -10.20
C ASN A 85 1.08 -5.34 -9.30
N ARG A 86 1.19 -4.90 -8.05
CA ARG A 86 0.14 -5.00 -7.03
C ARG A 86 0.17 -3.75 -6.15
N PRO A 87 -0.29 -2.60 -6.68
CA PRO A 87 -0.51 -1.40 -5.87
C PRO A 87 -1.58 -1.63 -4.81
#